data_AF-A0A5T2BCD6-F1
#
_entry.id   AF-A0A5T2BCD6-F1
#
_cell.length_a   1.000
_cell.length_b   1.000
_cell.length_c   1.000
_cell.angle_alpha   90.00
_cell.angle_beta   90.00
_cell.angle_gamma   90.00
#
_symmetry.space_group_name_H-M   'P 1'
#
loop_
_entity.id
_entity.type
_entity.pdbx_description
1 polymer ?
#
loop_
_entity_poly.entity_id
_entity_poly.type
_entity_poly.pdbx_seq_one_letter_code
_entity_poly.pdbx_strand_id
1 'polypeptide(L)'
;SIILIIWLIVFLFFLLKPIINFISSLKSEKRLKFKVLKKEADEFIYKSKRNFFLSLKDAKETWKNDLKTKNLPLIIIIGNEGAGKSTFINYSDIEYPLSDSLESYKKFHKSTRNFALYVSKKGALLDTEGNYFSQEEFFKPTSSDEIPEDDIDKNRDFLIKKNIWKKFLTFLNKNFFHSKLNGIILVVDTVIFLNNPKEYSKNLIRYLTKRVNECEKTLNLKLPIYIVFSKLDLIEGMKEYFDIFDKKISDKILGLSFDKILSEEFLNNEFKELSDSLLCSLMSKNSHIYNIENKNKSYLFLKQLDNLFALAKTFILEVQEENKLKNNSYLRGVYFVSAYQENIPRNFLLDAICEKYNCKKVLSKSNIIHNKQSYFVKSLLEDLIFTDYSLSTMKSYSKK
;
A
#
# COMPACT_ATOMS: atom_id res chain seq x y z
N SER A 1 39.85 -2.93 -66.18
CA SER A 1 40.08 -3.44 -64.81
C SER A 1 39.97 -2.38 -63.73
N ILE A 2 40.63 -1.22 -63.86
CA ILE A 2 40.64 -0.16 -62.82
C ILE A 2 39.25 0.45 -62.54
N ILE A 3 38.45 0.70 -63.58
CA ILE A 3 37.09 1.27 -63.45
C ILE A 3 36.13 0.35 -62.69
N LEU A 4 36.27 -0.96 -62.87
CA LEU A 4 35.46 -1.98 -62.18
C LEU A 4 35.78 -2.05 -60.69
N ILE A 5 37.06 -1.89 -60.32
CA ILE A 5 37.50 -1.82 -58.92
C ILE A 5 36.97 -0.56 -58.23
N ILE A 6 36.99 0.59 -58.93
CA ILE A 6 36.46 1.85 -58.40
C ILE A 6 34.95 1.73 -58.14
N TRP A 7 34.19 1.15 -59.06
CA TRP A 7 32.76 0.93 -58.88
C TRP A 7 32.44 -0.06 -57.74
N LEU A 8 33.27 -1.09 -57.58
CA LEU A 8 33.11 -2.07 -56.51
C LEU A 8 33.38 -1.44 -55.13
N ILE A 9 34.36 -0.55 -55.02
CA ILE A 9 34.64 0.22 -53.80
C ILE A 9 33.48 1.19 -53.47
N VAL A 10 32.95 1.90 -54.48
CA VAL A 10 31.80 2.81 -54.30
C VAL A 10 30.55 2.03 -53.86
N PHE A 11 30.31 0.87 -54.47
CA PHE A 11 29.19 -0.01 -54.13
C PHE A 11 29.34 -0.57 -52.70
N LEU A 12 30.53 -1.01 -52.31
CA LEU A 12 30.82 -1.49 -50.95
C LEU A 12 30.63 -0.37 -49.91
N PHE A 13 31.04 0.85 -50.24
CA PHE A 13 30.84 2.02 -49.39
C PHE A 13 29.36 2.35 -49.19
N PHE A 14 28.55 2.27 -50.26
CA PHE A 14 27.09 2.46 -50.18
C PHE A 14 26.38 1.36 -49.40
N LEU A 15 26.87 0.12 -49.42
CA LEU A 15 26.35 -1.00 -48.61
C LEU A 15 26.75 -0.87 -47.13
N LEU A 16 27.96 -0.40 -46.85
CA LEU A 16 28.46 -0.25 -45.48
C LEU A 16 27.90 0.99 -44.78
N LYS A 17 27.57 2.06 -45.51
CA LYS A 17 27.00 3.30 -44.94
C LYS A 17 25.73 3.10 -44.11
N PRO A 18 24.70 2.33 -44.55
CA PRO A 18 23.54 2.02 -43.71
C PRO A 18 23.90 1.14 -42.51
N ILE A 19 24.87 0.22 -42.64
CA ILE A 19 25.34 -0.60 -41.51
C ILE A 19 26.09 0.25 -40.48
N ILE A 20 26.90 1.21 -40.92
CA ILE A 20 27.62 2.15 -40.06
C ILE A 20 26.64 3.12 -39.39
N ASN A 21 25.64 3.63 -40.12
CA ASN A 21 24.58 4.46 -39.55
C ASN A 21 23.67 3.68 -38.58
N PHE A 22 23.45 2.40 -38.83
CA PHE A 22 22.76 1.49 -37.91
C PHE A 22 23.64 1.19 -36.68
N ILE A 23 24.95 0.98 -36.84
CA ILE A 23 25.87 0.79 -35.72
C ILE A 23 26.05 2.08 -34.89
N SER A 24 26.06 3.26 -35.52
CA SER A 24 26.15 4.54 -34.83
C SER A 24 24.84 4.90 -34.12
N SER A 25 23.67 4.58 -34.70
CA SER A 25 22.37 4.66 -34.03
C SER A 25 22.20 3.61 -32.92
N LEU A 26 22.89 2.46 -33.00
CA LEU A 26 23.01 1.50 -31.90
C LEU A 26 24.01 1.93 -30.81
N LYS A 27 25.01 2.76 -31.12
CA LYS A 27 25.88 3.43 -30.14
C LYS A 27 25.26 4.70 -29.54
N SER A 28 23.99 4.98 -29.87
CA SER A 28 23.28 6.22 -29.54
C SER A 28 23.28 6.58 -28.06
N GLU A 29 23.31 7.89 -27.83
CA GLU A 29 23.09 8.60 -26.57
C GLU A 29 21.98 7.98 -25.70
N LYS A 30 20.92 7.47 -26.34
CA LYS A 30 19.80 6.75 -25.70
C LYS A 30 20.26 5.55 -24.86
N ARG A 31 21.18 4.72 -25.36
CA ARG A 31 21.74 3.58 -24.59
C ARG A 31 22.61 4.02 -23.43
N LEU A 32 23.37 5.10 -23.59
CA LEU A 32 24.16 5.69 -22.50
C LEU A 32 23.23 6.21 -21.39
N LYS A 33 22.17 6.93 -21.74
CA LYS A 33 21.13 7.37 -20.81
C LYS A 33 20.52 6.18 -20.04
N PHE A 34 20.11 5.10 -20.74
CA PHE A 34 19.64 3.89 -20.07
C PHE A 34 20.67 3.25 -19.13
N LYS A 35 21.96 3.25 -19.49
CA LYS A 35 23.03 2.71 -18.64
C LYS A 35 23.20 3.54 -17.36
N VAL A 36 23.10 4.87 -17.46
CA VAL A 36 23.12 5.78 -16.30
C VAL A 36 21.92 5.52 -15.39
N LEU A 37 20.70 5.44 -15.94
CA LEU A 37 19.49 5.14 -15.16
C LEU A 37 19.56 3.79 -14.47
N LYS A 38 20.08 2.76 -15.16
CA LYS A 38 20.28 1.44 -14.56
C LYS A 38 21.27 1.49 -13.41
N LYS A 39 22.38 2.23 -13.56
CA LYS A 39 23.42 2.40 -12.53
C LYS A 39 22.85 3.11 -11.30
N GLU A 40 22.08 4.17 -11.49
CA GLU A 40 21.39 4.89 -10.41
C GLU A 40 20.43 3.95 -9.68
N ALA A 41 19.57 3.24 -10.41
CA ALA A 41 18.68 2.24 -9.83
C ALA A 41 19.42 1.12 -9.07
N ASP A 42 20.59 0.69 -9.56
CA ASP A 42 21.43 -0.30 -8.87
C ASP A 42 22.00 0.21 -7.55
N GLU A 43 22.39 1.48 -7.48
CA GLU A 43 22.87 2.10 -6.24
C GLU A 43 21.76 2.17 -5.19
N PHE A 44 20.55 2.58 -5.59
CA PHE A 44 19.37 2.57 -4.71
C PHE A 44 19.04 1.18 -4.20
N ILE A 45 19.08 0.17 -5.08
CA ILE A 45 18.84 -1.22 -4.72
C ILE A 45 19.92 -1.74 -3.77
N TYR A 46 21.19 -1.41 -4.01
CA TYR A 46 22.29 -1.80 -3.12
C TYR A 46 22.08 -1.28 -1.69
N LYS A 47 21.74 0.01 -1.55
CA LYS A 47 21.41 0.61 -0.24
C LYS A 47 20.22 -0.08 0.42
N SER A 48 19.18 -0.38 -0.36
CA SER A 48 17.97 -1.06 0.14
C SER A 48 18.25 -2.48 0.61
N LYS A 49 19.05 -3.25 -0.14
CA LYS A 49 19.49 -4.60 0.24
C LYS A 49 20.32 -4.58 1.53
N ARG A 50 21.25 -3.63 1.65
CA ARG A 50 22.05 -3.45 2.86
C ARG A 50 21.16 -3.21 4.07
N ASN A 51 20.24 -2.25 3.98
CA ASN A 51 19.33 -1.91 5.08
C ASN A 51 18.37 -3.07 5.44
N PHE A 52 17.95 -3.85 4.44
CA PHE A 52 17.17 -5.07 4.64
C PHE A 52 17.92 -6.09 5.49
N PHE A 53 19.17 -6.41 5.14
CA PHE A 53 19.99 -7.37 5.88
C PHE A 53 20.37 -6.87 7.28
N LEU A 54 20.60 -5.57 7.45
CA LEU A 54 20.85 -4.98 8.77
C LEU A 54 19.62 -5.15 9.68
N SER A 55 18.43 -4.79 9.21
CA SER A 55 17.19 -4.94 10.01
C SER A 55 16.94 -6.40 10.40
N LEU A 56 17.27 -7.35 9.52
CA LEU A 56 17.15 -8.78 9.79
C LEU A 56 18.21 -9.29 10.78
N LYS A 57 19.43 -8.74 10.73
CA LYS A 57 20.50 -9.06 11.68
C LYS A 57 20.12 -8.57 13.08
N ASP A 58 19.68 -7.32 13.20
CA ASP A 58 19.25 -6.71 14.47
C ASP A 58 18.14 -7.55 15.14
N ALA A 59 17.17 -8.00 14.34
CA ALA A 59 16.11 -8.88 14.81
C ALA A 59 16.60 -10.24 15.30
N LYS A 60 17.52 -10.88 14.56
CA LYS A 60 18.13 -12.15 14.98
C LYS A 60 18.95 -12.02 16.25
N GLU A 61 19.66 -10.90 16.42
CA GLU A 61 20.47 -10.64 17.62
C GLU A 61 19.61 -10.35 18.84
N THR A 62 18.47 -9.67 18.67
CA THR A 62 17.54 -9.35 19.75
C THR A 62 16.72 -10.57 20.16
N TRP A 63 16.25 -11.38 19.21
CA TRP A 63 15.33 -12.50 19.45
C TRP A 63 15.92 -13.87 19.14
N LYS A 64 17.19 -14.09 19.54
CA LYS A 64 17.98 -15.29 19.23
C LYS A 64 17.23 -16.62 19.39
N ASN A 65 16.46 -16.78 20.47
CA ASN A 65 15.75 -18.02 20.79
C ASN A 65 14.26 -18.01 20.39
N ASP A 66 13.67 -16.82 20.22
CA ASP A 66 12.23 -16.64 19.99
C ASP A 66 11.88 -16.52 18.50
N LEU A 67 12.84 -16.10 17.66
CA LEU A 67 12.59 -15.81 16.26
C LEU A 67 12.57 -17.11 15.43
N LYS A 68 11.36 -17.57 15.08
CA LYS A 68 11.16 -18.67 14.12
C LYS A 68 11.41 -18.21 12.69
N THR A 69 12.67 -17.97 12.36
CA THR A 69 13.12 -17.46 11.04
C THR A 69 12.65 -18.28 9.85
N LYS A 70 12.35 -19.58 10.03
CA LYS A 70 11.94 -20.47 8.95
C LYS A 70 10.50 -20.24 8.46
N ASN A 71 9.60 -19.76 9.30
CA ASN A 71 8.18 -19.59 8.94
C ASN A 71 7.68 -18.17 9.22
N LEU A 72 8.58 -17.19 9.20
CA LEU A 72 8.24 -15.83 9.55
C LEU A 72 7.48 -15.15 8.40
N PRO A 73 6.17 -14.85 8.54
CA PRO A 73 5.40 -14.29 7.45
C PRO A 73 5.95 -12.93 6.99
N LEU A 74 6.11 -12.74 5.69
CA LEU A 74 6.53 -11.48 5.09
C LEU A 74 5.38 -10.82 4.34
N ILE A 75 4.97 -9.64 4.79
CA ILE A 75 3.86 -8.88 4.22
C ILE A 75 4.39 -7.58 3.63
N ILE A 76 3.99 -7.26 2.40
CA ILE A 76 4.32 -5.98 1.78
C ILE A 76 3.19 -4.97 2.00
N ILE A 77 3.54 -3.76 2.42
CA ILE A 77 2.60 -2.67 2.63
C ILE A 77 2.73 -1.69 1.46
N ILE A 78 1.64 -1.51 0.72
CA ILE A 78 1.54 -0.62 -0.43
C ILE A 78 0.39 0.38 -0.25
N GLY A 79 0.41 1.47 -1.02
CA GLY A 79 -0.59 2.53 -0.95
C GLY A 79 0.03 3.89 -1.27
N ASN A 80 -0.80 4.89 -1.54
CA ASN A 80 -0.35 6.22 -1.92
C ASN A 80 0.58 6.85 -0.88
N GLU A 81 1.38 7.84 -1.31
CA GLU A 81 2.15 8.66 -0.39
C GLU A 81 1.21 9.38 0.60
N GLY A 82 1.63 9.49 1.87
CA GLY A 82 0.79 10.08 2.90
C GLY A 82 -0.37 9.23 3.41
N ALA A 83 -0.63 8.04 2.83
CA ALA A 83 -1.71 7.15 3.28
C ALA A 83 -1.51 6.54 4.69
N GLY A 84 -0.43 6.87 5.41
CA GLY A 84 -0.22 6.39 6.78
C GLY A 84 0.46 5.03 6.91
N LYS A 85 1.15 4.52 5.88
CA LYS A 85 1.87 3.22 5.90
C LYS A 85 2.90 3.12 7.03
N SER A 86 3.82 4.08 7.13
CA SER A 86 4.86 4.06 8.16
C SER A 86 4.28 4.31 9.55
N THR A 87 3.25 5.16 9.66
CA THR A 87 2.51 5.38 10.91
C THR A 87 1.81 4.09 11.38
N PHE A 88 1.17 3.36 10.46
CA PHE A 88 0.55 2.06 10.72
C PHE A 88 1.54 1.05 11.29
N ILE A 89 2.80 1.05 10.85
CA ILE A 89 3.83 0.16 11.41
C ILE A 89 4.34 0.66 12.76
N ASN A 90 4.78 1.93 12.84
CA ASN A 90 5.47 2.47 14.01
C ASN A 90 4.58 2.56 15.25
N TYR A 91 3.27 2.70 15.06
CA TYR A 91 2.28 2.75 16.12
C TYR A 91 1.41 1.49 16.14
N SER A 92 1.95 0.35 15.72
CA SER A 92 1.22 -0.92 15.80
C SER A 92 1.21 -1.55 17.20
N ASP A 93 1.86 -0.93 18.19
CA ASP A 93 2.12 -1.53 19.52
C ASP A 93 2.78 -2.92 19.47
N ILE A 94 3.54 -3.14 18.38
CA ILE A 94 4.39 -4.30 18.14
C ILE A 94 5.84 -3.85 18.28
N GLU A 95 6.64 -4.66 18.96
CA GLU A 95 8.05 -4.40 19.15
C GLU A 95 8.86 -4.73 17.89
N TYR A 96 9.59 -3.74 17.38
CA TYR A 96 10.56 -3.88 16.29
C TYR A 96 11.93 -3.38 16.79
N PRO A 97 12.97 -4.21 16.87
CA PRO A 97 14.30 -3.85 17.29
C PRO A 97 14.90 -3.06 16.15
N LEU A 98 15.27 -1.83 16.48
CA LEU A 98 15.91 -0.91 15.58
C LEU A 98 17.20 -0.51 16.28
N SER A 99 18.35 -0.73 15.62
CA SER A 99 19.59 -0.11 16.06
C SER A 99 19.50 1.43 15.96
N ASP A 100 20.28 2.14 16.77
CA ASP A 100 20.38 3.62 16.77
C ASP A 100 20.60 4.19 15.35
N SER A 101 21.28 3.41 14.49
CA SER A 101 21.54 3.74 13.09
C SER A 101 20.29 3.78 12.18
N LEU A 102 19.25 3.02 12.53
CA LEU A 102 17.97 2.92 11.81
C LEU A 102 16.83 3.69 12.49
N GLU A 103 17.00 4.02 13.76
CA GLU A 103 16.00 4.67 14.61
C GLU A 103 15.63 6.08 14.11
N SER A 104 16.63 6.88 13.72
CA SER A 104 16.43 8.24 13.18
C SER A 104 15.70 8.28 11.83
N TYR A 105 15.75 7.19 11.06
CA TYR A 105 15.09 7.08 9.76
C TYR A 105 13.65 6.55 9.89
N LYS A 106 13.41 5.61 10.82
CA LYS A 106 12.13 4.91 10.96
C LYS A 106 11.16 5.58 11.94
N LYS A 107 11.61 6.24 13.02
CA LYS A 107 10.70 6.80 14.04
C LYS A 107 10.06 8.14 13.70
N PHE A 108 10.62 8.94 12.77
CA PHE A 108 10.26 10.36 12.62
C PHE A 108 9.11 10.68 11.65
N HIS A 109 8.19 9.76 11.36
CA HIS A 109 7.10 9.97 10.36
C HIS A 109 7.58 10.45 8.99
N LYS A 110 8.88 10.37 8.69
CA LYS A 110 9.44 10.81 7.42
C LYS A 110 9.04 9.81 6.35
N SER A 111 8.70 10.31 5.17
CA SER A 111 8.35 9.48 4.03
C SER A 111 9.46 8.44 3.79
N THR A 112 9.07 7.16 3.78
CA THR A 112 9.95 6.06 3.42
C THR A 112 10.48 6.32 2.02
N ARG A 113 11.78 6.54 1.86
CA ARG A 113 12.37 6.89 0.55
C ARG A 113 12.63 5.68 -0.35
N ASN A 114 12.76 4.48 0.24
CA ASN A 114 13.01 3.24 -0.48
C ASN A 114 12.11 2.10 0.04
N PHE A 115 12.74 1.07 0.62
CA PHE A 115 12.14 -0.11 1.22
C PHE A 115 12.68 -0.26 2.63
N ALA A 116 11.81 -0.37 3.62
CA ALA A 116 12.19 -0.57 5.01
C ALA A 116 11.58 -1.87 5.53
N LEU A 117 12.44 -2.76 6.04
CA LEU A 117 12.01 -4.01 6.68
C LEU A 117 11.84 -3.78 8.18
N TYR A 118 10.69 -4.19 8.70
CA TYR A 118 10.37 -4.25 10.12
C TYR A 118 10.14 -5.72 10.46
N VAL A 119 10.92 -6.26 11.38
CA VAL A 119 10.83 -7.66 11.79
C VAL A 119 10.34 -7.68 13.23
N SER A 120 9.29 -8.44 13.52
CA SER A 120 8.78 -8.74 14.86
C SER A 120 8.99 -10.22 15.20
N LYS A 121 8.67 -10.62 16.44
CA LYS A 121 8.66 -12.04 16.84
C LYS A 121 7.66 -12.88 16.02
N LYS A 122 6.55 -12.28 15.59
CA LYS A 122 5.43 -12.98 14.92
C LYS A 122 5.44 -12.84 13.40
N GLY A 123 6.03 -11.79 12.84
CA GLY A 123 6.04 -11.55 11.40
C GLY A 123 6.93 -10.39 10.96
N ALA A 124 7.07 -10.21 9.65
CA ALA A 124 7.84 -9.12 9.06
C ALA A 124 6.96 -8.28 8.13
N LEU A 125 7.11 -6.96 8.22
CA LEU A 125 6.45 -5.97 7.39
C LEU A 125 7.48 -5.27 6.53
N LEU A 126 7.18 -5.18 5.24
CA LEU A 126 7.97 -4.42 4.30
C LEU A 126 7.23 -3.13 3.95
N ASP A 127 7.71 -2.02 4.48
CA ASP A 127 7.23 -0.68 4.13
C ASP A 127 7.83 -0.24 2.79
N THR A 128 6.98 0.35 1.95
CA THR A 128 7.35 0.83 0.61
C THR A 128 7.09 2.33 0.49
N GLU A 129 7.94 3.05 -0.25
CA GLU A 129 7.63 4.42 -0.67
C GLU A 129 6.31 4.45 -1.47
N GLY A 130 5.46 5.45 -1.21
CA GLY A 130 4.17 5.59 -1.91
C GLY A 130 4.29 5.69 -3.42
N ASN A 131 5.37 6.28 -3.91
CA ASN A 131 5.64 6.46 -5.33
C ASN A 131 5.93 5.14 -6.07
N TYR A 132 6.29 4.06 -5.37
CA TYR A 132 6.35 2.73 -5.99
C TYR A 132 4.95 2.14 -6.21
N PHE A 133 3.94 2.60 -5.49
CA PHE A 133 2.55 2.17 -5.72
C PHE A 133 1.92 2.95 -6.88
N SER A 134 2.01 4.29 -6.88
CA SER A 134 1.43 5.19 -7.88
C SER A 134 2.37 5.55 -9.05
N GLN A 135 3.16 4.58 -9.52
CA GLN A 135 4.19 4.80 -10.56
C GLN A 135 3.62 5.48 -11.82
N GLU A 136 2.39 5.14 -12.20
CA GLU A 136 1.72 5.66 -13.37
C GLU A 136 1.47 7.18 -13.34
N GLU A 137 1.57 7.85 -12.19
CA GLU A 137 1.46 9.32 -12.09
C GLU A 137 2.67 10.03 -12.70
N PHE A 138 3.82 9.35 -12.73
CA PHE A 138 5.06 9.83 -13.34
C PHE A 138 5.10 9.62 -14.86
N PHE A 139 4.08 8.97 -15.44
CA PHE A 139 3.98 8.77 -16.88
C PHE A 139 2.79 9.52 -17.46
N LYS A 140 3.08 10.62 -18.15
CA LYS A 140 2.10 11.50 -18.81
C LYS A 140 2.28 11.46 -20.33
N PRO A 141 1.67 10.48 -21.01
CA PRO A 141 1.78 10.36 -22.45
C PRO A 141 1.07 11.52 -23.15
N THR A 142 1.68 12.06 -24.20
CA THR A 142 1.12 13.10 -25.09
C THR A 142 0.24 12.47 -26.18
N SER A 143 0.47 11.20 -26.52
CA SER A 143 -0.32 10.41 -27.47
C SER A 143 -0.58 9.01 -26.92
N SER A 144 -1.63 8.32 -27.42
CA SER A 144 -1.98 6.96 -26.97
C SER A 144 -0.86 5.93 -27.18
N ASP A 145 -0.01 6.18 -28.16
CA ASP A 145 1.01 5.25 -28.63
C ASP A 145 2.40 5.57 -28.06
N GLU A 146 2.53 6.64 -27.25
CA GLU A 146 3.80 7.00 -26.61
C GLU A 146 4.20 5.91 -25.62
N ILE A 147 5.41 5.40 -25.78
CA ILE A 147 6.03 4.45 -24.87
C ILE A 147 6.98 5.23 -23.96
N PRO A 148 7.07 4.94 -22.65
CA PRO A 148 7.96 5.66 -21.73
C PRO A 148 9.43 5.71 -22.19
N GLU A 149 9.85 4.70 -22.92
CA GLU A 149 11.17 4.58 -23.52
C GLU A 149 11.41 5.55 -24.70
N ASP A 150 10.39 6.20 -25.28
CA ASP A 150 10.53 7.12 -26.40
C ASP A 150 11.24 8.41 -25.99
N ASP A 151 10.80 9.02 -24.89
CA ASP A 151 11.45 10.17 -24.25
C ASP A 151 11.92 9.81 -22.82
N ILE A 152 13.21 9.50 -22.72
CA ILE A 152 13.85 9.09 -21.47
C ILE A 152 13.93 10.25 -20.47
N ASP A 153 14.15 11.47 -20.96
CA ASP A 153 14.38 12.62 -20.09
C ASP A 153 13.06 13.07 -19.46
N LYS A 154 11.97 13.07 -20.25
CA LYS A 154 10.60 13.29 -19.76
C LYS A 154 10.15 12.22 -18.78
N ASN A 155 10.39 10.94 -19.09
CA ASN A 155 9.86 9.81 -18.32
C ASN A 155 10.89 9.18 -17.36
N ARG A 156 11.94 9.94 -17.01
CA ARG A 156 13.07 9.47 -16.21
C ARG A 156 12.63 8.82 -14.90
N ASP A 157 11.80 9.51 -14.14
CA ASP A 157 11.38 9.09 -12.80
C ASP A 157 10.55 7.80 -12.85
N PHE A 158 9.65 7.69 -13.83
CA PHE A 158 8.88 6.47 -14.09
C PHE A 158 9.81 5.29 -14.39
N LEU A 159 10.77 5.47 -15.30
CA LEU A 159 11.70 4.41 -15.72
C LEU A 159 12.62 3.95 -14.58
N ILE A 160 13.11 4.89 -13.76
CA ILE A 160 13.93 4.57 -12.58
C ILE A 160 13.10 3.77 -11.58
N LYS A 161 11.93 4.28 -11.16
CA LYS A 161 11.09 3.64 -10.14
C LYS A 161 10.61 2.25 -10.58
N LYS A 162 10.19 2.09 -11.83
CA LYS A 162 9.82 0.80 -12.43
C LYS A 162 10.98 -0.20 -12.38
N ASN A 163 12.19 0.23 -12.71
CA ASN A 163 13.38 -0.62 -12.66
C ASN A 163 13.77 -1.01 -11.24
N ILE A 164 13.72 -0.06 -10.29
CA ILE A 164 13.99 -0.31 -8.87
C ILE A 164 12.98 -1.35 -8.35
N TRP A 165 11.68 -1.13 -8.54
CA TRP A 165 10.64 -2.06 -8.10
C TRP A 165 10.85 -3.48 -8.65
N LYS A 166 11.11 -3.61 -9.95
CA LYS A 166 11.38 -4.92 -10.58
C LYS A 166 12.63 -5.60 -10.00
N LYS A 167 13.73 -4.86 -9.83
CA LYS A 167 14.98 -5.38 -9.24
C LYS A 167 14.76 -5.79 -7.78
N PHE A 168 13.94 -5.06 -7.06
CA PHE A 168 13.61 -5.34 -5.67
C PHE A 168 12.75 -6.61 -5.53
N LEU A 169 11.70 -6.77 -6.33
CA LEU A 169 10.93 -8.03 -6.38
C LEU A 169 11.81 -9.23 -6.78
N THR A 170 12.72 -9.02 -7.73
CA THR A 170 13.71 -10.06 -8.11
C THR A 170 14.64 -10.40 -6.96
N PHE A 171 15.06 -9.41 -6.17
CA PHE A 171 15.85 -9.62 -4.95
C PHE A 171 15.07 -10.42 -3.90
N LEU A 172 13.80 -10.08 -3.65
CA LEU A 172 12.94 -10.85 -2.75
C LEU A 172 12.78 -12.30 -3.21
N ASN A 173 12.65 -12.54 -4.51
CA ASN A 173 12.54 -13.90 -5.05
C ASN A 173 13.84 -14.71 -4.91
N LYS A 174 15.01 -14.06 -5.01
CA LYS A 174 16.32 -14.73 -4.97
C LYS A 174 16.82 -14.98 -3.56
N ASN A 175 16.63 -14.01 -2.67
CA ASN A 175 17.16 -14.08 -1.32
C ASN A 175 16.08 -14.63 -0.38
N PHE A 176 15.93 -15.95 -0.48
CA PHE A 176 15.04 -16.76 0.35
C PHE A 176 15.44 -16.67 1.83
N PHE A 177 14.74 -15.83 2.59
CA PHE A 177 14.56 -16.09 4.02
C PHE A 177 13.20 -16.77 4.21
N HIS A 178 13.23 -18.08 3.95
CA HIS A 178 12.33 -19.17 4.38
C HIS A 178 10.79 -19.07 4.29
N SER A 179 10.16 -17.91 4.06
CA SER A 179 8.84 -17.85 3.45
C SER A 179 8.86 -16.89 2.27
N LYS A 180 8.15 -17.28 1.20
CA LYS A 180 7.81 -16.36 0.13
C LYS A 180 6.86 -15.28 0.69
N LEU A 181 6.74 -14.16 0.00
CA LEU A 181 5.79 -13.09 0.36
C LEU A 181 4.41 -13.72 0.64
N ASN A 182 3.86 -13.46 1.82
CA ASN A 182 2.68 -14.14 2.35
C ASN A 182 1.39 -13.34 2.13
N GLY A 183 1.48 -12.04 1.88
CA GLY A 183 0.32 -11.19 1.67
C GLY A 183 0.68 -9.75 1.31
N ILE A 184 -0.33 -9.02 0.85
CA ILE A 184 -0.24 -7.61 0.48
C ILE A 184 -1.23 -6.83 1.33
N ILE A 185 -0.77 -5.79 2.04
CA ILE A 185 -1.63 -4.81 2.69
C ILE A 185 -1.72 -3.58 1.80
N LEU A 186 -2.92 -3.23 1.34
CA LEU A 186 -3.20 -1.94 0.75
C LEU A 186 -3.68 -0.98 1.83
N VAL A 187 -2.90 0.04 2.13
CA VAL A 187 -3.31 1.12 3.03
C VAL A 187 -3.99 2.23 2.23
N VAL A 188 -5.24 2.52 2.59
CA VAL A 188 -6.09 3.54 1.99
C VAL A 188 -6.25 4.68 2.99
N ASP A 189 -6.12 5.92 2.52
CA ASP A 189 -6.42 7.10 3.33
C ASP A 189 -7.94 7.33 3.37
N THR A 190 -8.55 7.16 4.53
CA THR A 190 -10.01 7.30 4.68
C THR A 190 -10.49 8.71 4.35
N VAL A 191 -9.73 9.75 4.69
CA VAL A 191 -10.14 11.15 4.47
C VAL A 191 -10.14 11.48 2.99
N ILE A 192 -9.08 11.10 2.26
CA ILE A 192 -9.00 11.32 0.81
C ILE A 192 -10.09 10.50 0.10
N PHE A 193 -10.31 9.26 0.57
CA PHE A 193 -11.33 8.38 0.04
C PHE A 193 -12.75 8.95 0.20
N LEU A 194 -13.08 9.52 1.36
CA LEU A 194 -14.39 10.15 1.59
C LEU A 194 -14.59 11.44 0.77
N ASN A 195 -13.53 12.22 0.54
CA ASN A 195 -13.63 13.47 -0.23
C ASN A 195 -13.82 13.24 -1.74
N ASN A 196 -13.07 12.30 -2.33
CA ASN A 196 -13.08 12.07 -3.79
C ASN A 196 -13.25 10.59 -4.14
N PRO A 197 -14.36 9.93 -3.73
CA PRO A 197 -14.46 8.48 -3.75
C PRO A 197 -14.30 7.88 -5.14
N LYS A 198 -14.90 8.46 -6.19
CA LYS A 198 -14.89 7.88 -7.54
C LYS A 198 -13.51 7.90 -8.21
N GLU A 199 -12.87 9.07 -8.26
CA GLU A 199 -11.57 9.22 -8.92
C GLU A 199 -10.46 8.52 -8.14
N TYR A 200 -10.47 8.69 -6.81
CA TYR A 200 -9.49 8.06 -5.93
C TYR A 200 -9.59 6.54 -5.99
N SER A 201 -10.80 5.97 -5.94
CA SER A 201 -11.03 4.53 -6.08
C SER A 201 -10.49 3.98 -7.41
N LYS A 202 -10.82 4.63 -8.54
CA LYS A 202 -10.33 4.21 -9.87
C LYS A 202 -8.80 4.16 -9.93
N ASN A 203 -8.13 5.18 -9.40
CA ASN A 203 -6.68 5.22 -9.36
C ASN A 203 -6.10 4.13 -8.44
N LEU A 204 -6.66 3.94 -7.25
CA LEU A 204 -6.25 2.87 -6.33
C LEU A 204 -6.41 1.48 -6.95
N ILE A 205 -7.55 1.19 -7.58
CA ILE A 205 -7.81 -0.09 -8.27
C ILE A 205 -6.79 -0.32 -9.37
N ARG A 206 -6.54 0.71 -10.20
CA ARG A 206 -5.56 0.65 -11.30
C ARG A 206 -4.16 0.34 -10.78
N TYR A 207 -3.72 1.02 -9.74
CA TYR A 207 -2.40 0.84 -9.13
C TYR A 207 -2.28 -0.53 -8.47
N LEU A 208 -3.24 -0.88 -7.60
CA LEU A 208 -3.28 -2.17 -6.91
C LEU A 208 -3.20 -3.32 -7.90
N THR A 209 -4.08 -3.33 -8.90
CA THR A 209 -4.16 -4.45 -9.86
C THR A 209 -2.84 -4.64 -10.60
N LYS A 210 -2.16 -3.55 -10.99
CA LYS A 210 -0.84 -3.63 -11.64
C LYS A 210 0.26 -4.10 -10.69
N ARG A 211 0.32 -3.58 -9.46
CA ARG A 211 1.34 -3.97 -8.48
C ARG A 211 1.19 -5.43 -8.05
N VAL A 212 -0.04 -5.90 -7.86
CA VAL A 212 -0.34 -7.32 -7.60
C VAL A 212 0.12 -8.17 -8.79
N ASN A 213 -0.18 -7.76 -10.03
CA ASN A 213 0.25 -8.47 -11.23
C ASN A 213 1.78 -8.63 -11.32
N GLU A 214 2.52 -7.56 -11.02
CA GLU A 214 3.99 -7.56 -11.00
C GLU A 214 4.54 -8.48 -9.91
N CYS A 215 3.93 -8.48 -8.72
CA CYS A 215 4.26 -9.39 -7.63
C CYS A 215 4.02 -10.85 -8.03
N GLU A 216 2.85 -11.17 -8.57
CA GLU A 216 2.52 -12.53 -9.02
C GLU A 216 3.48 -13.03 -10.09
N LYS A 217 3.73 -12.22 -11.13
CA LYS A 217 4.60 -12.60 -12.25
C LYS A 217 6.04 -12.83 -11.81
N THR A 218 6.53 -12.00 -10.88
CA THR A 218 7.94 -12.08 -10.45
C THR A 218 8.17 -13.16 -9.40
N LEU A 219 7.22 -13.38 -8.49
CA LEU A 219 7.36 -14.31 -7.35
C LEU A 219 6.71 -15.69 -7.61
N ASN A 220 5.84 -15.79 -8.61
CA ASN A 220 5.01 -16.95 -8.94
C ASN A 220 4.16 -17.43 -7.75
N LEU A 221 3.39 -16.51 -7.19
CA LEU A 221 2.57 -16.71 -5.98
C LEU A 221 1.14 -16.25 -6.18
N LYS A 222 0.22 -16.85 -5.44
CA LYS A 222 -1.11 -16.31 -5.18
C LYS A 222 -1.12 -15.71 -3.77
N LEU A 223 -1.51 -14.43 -3.67
CA LEU A 223 -1.37 -13.66 -2.44
C LEU A 223 -2.75 -13.24 -1.90
N PRO A 224 -2.99 -13.33 -0.58
CA PRO A 224 -4.10 -12.63 0.06
C PRO A 224 -3.83 -11.12 0.08
N ILE A 225 -4.86 -10.35 -0.28
CA ILE A 225 -4.84 -8.88 -0.28
C ILE A 225 -5.74 -8.39 0.85
N TYR A 226 -5.17 -7.61 1.77
CA TYR A 226 -5.85 -6.97 2.90
C TYR A 226 -6.02 -5.49 2.59
N ILE A 227 -7.25 -5.00 2.55
CA ILE A 227 -7.53 -3.56 2.38
C ILE A 227 -7.66 -2.94 3.76
N VAL A 228 -6.87 -1.92 4.05
CA VAL A 228 -6.82 -1.27 5.37
C VAL A 228 -7.08 0.22 5.21
N PHE A 229 -8.25 0.66 5.66
CA PHE A 229 -8.62 2.06 5.77
C PHE A 229 -7.97 2.66 7.02
N SER A 230 -7.04 3.58 6.81
CA SER A 230 -6.28 4.26 7.87
C SER A 230 -6.91 5.60 8.24
N LYS A 231 -6.43 6.20 9.34
CA LYS A 231 -6.85 7.54 9.80
C LYS A 231 -8.34 7.64 10.15
N LEU A 232 -8.91 6.57 10.70
CA LEU A 232 -10.29 6.56 11.15
C LEU A 232 -10.57 7.62 12.24
N ASP A 233 -9.54 7.98 13.01
CA ASP A 233 -9.56 9.06 14.02
C ASP A 233 -9.87 10.45 13.45
N LEU A 234 -9.67 10.66 12.15
CA LEU A 234 -9.99 11.92 11.49
C LEU A 234 -11.49 12.10 11.21
N ILE A 235 -12.31 11.08 11.47
CA ILE A 235 -13.76 11.21 11.47
C ILE A 235 -14.20 11.71 12.84
N GLU A 236 -14.88 12.87 12.87
CA GLU A 236 -15.38 13.46 14.12
C GLU A 236 -16.30 12.47 14.87
N GLY A 237 -16.07 12.35 16.19
CA GLY A 237 -16.84 11.49 17.09
C GLY A 237 -16.25 10.10 17.30
N MET A 238 -15.19 9.72 16.58
CA MET A 238 -14.52 8.42 16.75
C MET A 238 -13.98 8.26 18.17
N LYS A 239 -13.27 9.27 18.67
CA LYS A 239 -12.70 9.25 20.03
C LYS A 239 -13.80 9.16 21.07
N GLU A 240 -14.82 10.02 20.98
CA GLU A 240 -15.95 10.03 21.91
C GLU A 240 -16.67 8.67 21.93
N TYR A 241 -16.78 8.01 20.79
CA TYR A 241 -17.35 6.67 20.69
C TYR A 241 -16.48 5.62 21.39
N PHE A 242 -15.17 5.59 21.12
CA PHE A 242 -14.29 4.56 21.67
C PHE A 242 -13.90 4.78 23.13
N ASP A 243 -13.91 6.02 23.62
CA ASP A 243 -13.68 6.35 25.04
C ASP A 243 -14.77 5.77 25.97
N ILE A 244 -15.94 5.39 25.43
CA ILE A 244 -17.02 4.70 26.18
C ILE A 244 -16.63 3.26 26.52
N PHE A 245 -15.73 2.68 25.74
CA PHE A 245 -15.32 1.30 25.84
C PHE A 245 -13.96 1.18 26.53
N ASP A 246 -13.75 0.11 27.28
CA ASP A 246 -12.44 -0.16 27.87
C ASP A 246 -11.36 -0.34 26.79
N LYS A 247 -10.10 -0.08 27.14
CA LYS A 247 -8.93 -0.29 26.26
C LYS A 247 -8.86 -1.68 25.62
N LYS A 248 -9.51 -2.70 26.19
CA LYS A 248 -9.58 -4.05 25.61
C LYS A 248 -10.39 -4.11 24.30
N ILE A 249 -11.27 -3.15 24.03
CA ILE A 249 -12.05 -3.08 22.79
C ILE A 249 -11.27 -2.33 21.71
N SER A 250 -10.42 -1.36 22.04
CA SER A 250 -9.49 -0.75 21.08
C SER A 250 -8.50 -1.75 20.48
N ASP A 251 -8.31 -2.89 21.14
CA ASP A 251 -7.48 -3.99 20.67
C ASP A 251 -8.25 -5.00 19.80
N LYS A 252 -9.56 -4.87 19.56
CA LYS A 252 -10.30 -5.82 18.70
C LYS A 252 -10.32 -5.39 17.24
N ILE A 253 -10.18 -6.33 16.32
CA ILE A 253 -10.20 -6.04 14.89
C ILE A 253 -11.54 -5.43 14.50
N LEU A 254 -11.52 -4.27 13.83
CA LEU A 254 -12.67 -3.66 13.20
C LEU A 254 -12.60 -3.90 11.68
N GLY A 255 -13.46 -4.78 11.16
CA GLY A 255 -13.48 -5.10 9.74
C GLY A 255 -14.16 -6.42 9.43
N LEU A 256 -14.08 -6.82 8.17
CA LEU A 256 -14.64 -8.05 7.63
C LEU A 256 -13.53 -8.89 7.01
N SER A 257 -13.54 -10.19 7.31
CA SER A 257 -12.63 -11.17 6.72
C SER A 257 -13.39 -12.08 5.78
N PHE A 258 -12.82 -12.32 4.60
CA PHE A 258 -13.48 -13.04 3.52
C PHE A 258 -12.85 -14.42 3.31
N ASP A 259 -13.68 -15.42 3.09
CA ASP A 259 -13.31 -16.80 2.77
C ASP A 259 -13.79 -17.23 1.36
N LYS A 260 -14.67 -16.42 0.74
CA LYS A 260 -15.37 -16.72 -0.51
C LYS A 260 -15.36 -15.52 -1.47
N ILE A 261 -15.83 -15.77 -2.69
CA ILE A 261 -16.10 -14.71 -3.67
C ILE A 261 -17.21 -13.82 -3.13
N LEU A 262 -17.00 -12.51 -3.21
CA LEU A 262 -17.89 -11.51 -2.65
C LEU A 262 -19.06 -11.25 -3.60
N SER A 263 -20.28 -11.35 -3.07
CA SER A 263 -21.49 -10.84 -3.71
C SER A 263 -21.90 -9.52 -3.05
N GLU A 264 -22.65 -8.69 -3.78
CA GLU A 264 -23.15 -7.43 -3.22
C GLU A 264 -24.08 -7.67 -2.01
N GLU A 265 -24.95 -8.67 -2.09
CA GLU A 265 -25.87 -9.03 -1.00
C GLU A 265 -25.12 -9.47 0.26
N PHE A 266 -24.08 -10.30 0.10
CA PHE A 266 -23.22 -10.72 1.21
C PHE A 266 -22.58 -9.51 1.90
N LEU A 267 -21.93 -8.63 1.13
CA LEU A 267 -21.29 -7.45 1.71
C LEU A 267 -22.29 -6.49 2.36
N ASN A 268 -23.49 -6.31 1.78
CA ASN A 268 -24.55 -5.51 2.38
C ASN A 268 -24.94 -6.04 3.76
N ASN A 269 -25.13 -7.36 3.88
CA ASN A 269 -25.52 -7.98 5.13
C ASN A 269 -24.40 -7.87 6.18
N GLU A 270 -23.17 -8.21 5.82
CA GLU A 270 -22.02 -8.16 6.74
C GLU A 270 -21.74 -6.74 7.25
N PHE A 271 -21.75 -5.73 6.37
CA PHE A 271 -21.57 -4.33 6.80
C PHE A 271 -22.74 -3.82 7.64
N LYS A 272 -23.96 -4.25 7.33
CA LYS A 272 -25.14 -3.90 8.12
C LYS A 272 -25.07 -4.51 9.51
N GLU A 273 -24.73 -5.79 9.63
CA GLU A 273 -24.54 -6.46 10.92
C GLU A 273 -23.43 -5.80 11.74
N LEU A 274 -22.32 -5.42 11.10
CA LEU A 274 -21.25 -4.68 11.77
C LEU A 274 -21.74 -3.31 12.29
N SER A 275 -22.48 -2.56 11.48
CA SER A 275 -23.08 -1.28 11.88
C SER A 275 -24.09 -1.44 13.03
N ASP A 276 -25.02 -2.39 12.90
CA ASP A 276 -26.05 -2.67 13.89
C ASP A 276 -25.42 -3.11 15.22
N SER A 277 -24.34 -3.92 15.18
CA SER A 277 -23.57 -4.33 16.36
C SER A 277 -22.90 -3.14 17.06
N LEU A 278 -22.29 -2.23 16.31
CA LEU A 278 -21.69 -1.00 16.84
C LEU A 278 -22.75 -0.07 17.45
N LEU A 279 -23.93 0.03 16.82
CA LEU A 279 -25.06 0.80 17.34
C LEU A 279 -25.62 0.18 18.62
N CYS A 280 -25.83 -1.14 18.65
CA CYS A 280 -26.29 -1.85 19.85
C CYS A 280 -25.28 -1.68 21.00
N SER A 281 -23.98 -1.74 20.70
CA SER A 281 -22.91 -1.50 21.67
C SER A 281 -23.01 -0.09 22.27
N LEU A 282 -23.24 0.93 21.45
CA LEU A 282 -23.47 2.31 21.93
C LEU A 282 -24.72 2.42 22.80
N MET A 283 -25.83 1.82 22.37
CA MET A 283 -27.10 1.85 23.09
C MET A 283 -26.98 1.16 24.45
N SER A 284 -26.27 0.02 24.53
CA SER A 284 -26.04 -0.72 25.77
C SER A 284 -25.23 0.08 26.80
N LYS A 285 -24.36 1.00 26.33
CA LYS A 285 -23.50 1.84 27.16
C LYS A 285 -24.01 3.27 27.31
N ASN A 286 -25.23 3.55 26.84
CA ASN A 286 -25.82 4.87 26.84
C ASN A 286 -25.91 5.51 28.25
N SER A 287 -26.06 4.70 29.30
CA SER A 287 -26.05 5.17 30.70
C SER A 287 -24.71 5.75 31.17
N HIS A 288 -23.60 5.42 30.51
CA HIS A 288 -22.27 5.90 30.86
C HIS A 288 -21.92 7.25 30.18
N ILE A 289 -22.77 7.74 29.27
CA ILE A 289 -22.54 8.99 28.54
C ILE A 289 -23.32 10.12 29.20
N TYR A 290 -22.66 10.88 30.07
CA TYR A 290 -23.29 11.98 30.80
C TYR A 290 -23.43 13.26 29.96
N ASN A 291 -22.54 13.48 28.97
CA ASN A 291 -22.59 14.67 28.12
C ASN A 291 -23.37 14.39 26.82
N ILE A 292 -24.46 15.14 26.61
CA ILE A 292 -25.29 15.08 25.40
C ILE A 292 -24.50 15.39 24.12
N GLU A 293 -23.51 16.27 24.20
CA GLU A 293 -22.68 16.63 23.04
C GLU A 293 -21.83 15.43 22.59
N ASN A 294 -21.17 14.75 23.52
CA ASN A 294 -20.37 13.55 23.23
C ASN A 294 -21.24 12.41 22.71
N LYS A 295 -22.47 12.29 23.22
CA LYS A 295 -23.45 11.33 22.73
C LYS A 295 -23.83 11.61 21.28
N ASN A 296 -24.11 12.87 20.95
CA ASN A 296 -24.42 13.27 19.57
C ASN A 296 -23.23 13.02 18.63
N LYS A 297 -22.00 13.36 19.05
CA LYS A 297 -20.78 13.07 18.29
C LYS A 297 -20.58 11.58 18.04
N SER A 298 -20.75 10.73 19.06
CA SER A 298 -20.64 9.28 18.95
C SER A 298 -21.67 8.68 17.99
N TYR A 299 -22.92 9.18 18.03
CA TYR A 299 -23.96 8.75 17.11
C TYR A 299 -23.69 9.22 15.67
N LEU A 300 -23.27 10.47 15.49
CA LEU A 300 -22.89 11.01 14.18
C LEU A 300 -21.69 10.28 13.58
N PHE A 301 -20.72 9.86 14.41
CA PHE A 301 -19.62 9.01 13.99
C PHE A 301 -20.12 7.70 13.37
N LEU A 302 -21.06 7.00 14.02
CA LEU A 302 -21.66 5.78 13.45
C LEU A 302 -22.33 6.04 12.10
N LYS A 303 -23.04 7.15 11.96
CA LYS A 303 -23.67 7.51 10.67
C LYS A 303 -22.65 7.84 9.58
N GLN A 304 -21.52 8.45 9.94
CA GLN A 304 -20.41 8.65 9.01
C GLN A 304 -19.74 7.31 8.65
N LEU A 305 -19.65 6.38 9.58
CA LEU A 305 -19.14 5.03 9.37
C LEU A 305 -20.04 4.23 8.42
N ASP A 306 -21.37 4.35 8.54
CA ASP A 306 -22.34 3.75 7.61
C ASP A 306 -22.08 4.21 6.16
N ASN A 307 -21.81 5.51 5.98
CA ASN A 307 -21.46 6.06 4.67
C ASN A 307 -20.12 5.51 4.16
N LEU A 308 -19.12 5.39 5.04
CA LEU A 308 -17.83 4.78 4.70
C LEU A 308 -18.01 3.32 4.27
N PHE A 309 -18.83 2.53 4.97
CA PHE A 309 -19.12 1.14 4.62
C PHE A 309 -19.81 1.02 3.27
N ALA A 310 -20.79 1.88 2.96
CA ALA A 310 -21.43 1.92 1.66
C ALA A 310 -20.43 2.22 0.53
N LEU A 311 -19.52 3.16 0.72
CA LEU A 311 -18.48 3.48 -0.27
C LEU A 311 -17.42 2.38 -0.38
N ALA A 312 -16.99 1.82 0.75
CA ALA A 312 -16.04 0.71 0.80
C ALA A 312 -16.59 -0.54 0.11
N LYS A 313 -17.89 -0.84 0.26
CA LYS A 313 -18.56 -1.93 -0.46
C LYS A 313 -18.37 -1.79 -1.97
N THR A 314 -18.74 -0.65 -2.53
CA THR A 314 -18.62 -0.39 -3.98
C THR A 314 -17.16 -0.55 -4.43
N PHE A 315 -16.23 0.04 -3.67
CA PHE A 315 -14.80 -0.08 -3.94
C PHE A 315 -14.31 -1.53 -3.93
N ILE A 316 -14.71 -2.34 -2.94
CA ILE A 316 -14.29 -3.74 -2.81
C ILE A 316 -14.79 -4.59 -3.98
N LEU A 317 -16.04 -4.37 -4.42
CA LEU A 317 -16.60 -5.07 -5.58
C LEU A 317 -15.84 -4.72 -6.86
N GLU A 318 -15.59 -3.43 -7.10
CA GLU A 318 -14.79 -2.98 -8.26
C GLU A 318 -13.35 -3.53 -8.22
N VAL A 319 -12.70 -3.53 -7.05
CA VAL A 319 -11.37 -4.14 -6.88
C VAL A 319 -11.42 -5.63 -7.21
N GLN A 320 -12.43 -6.37 -6.72
CA GLN A 320 -12.56 -7.80 -6.96
C GLN A 320 -12.68 -8.11 -8.46
N GLU A 321 -13.52 -7.37 -9.17
CA GLU A 321 -13.74 -7.55 -10.61
C GLU A 321 -12.46 -7.29 -11.42
N GLU A 322 -11.85 -6.12 -11.26
CA GLU A 322 -10.63 -5.73 -11.98
C GLU A 322 -9.45 -6.66 -11.65
N ASN A 323 -9.32 -7.07 -10.38
CA ASN A 323 -8.25 -7.96 -9.97
C ASN A 323 -8.43 -9.37 -10.51
N LYS A 324 -9.67 -9.90 -10.54
CA LYS A 324 -9.97 -11.23 -11.11
C LYS A 324 -9.67 -11.31 -12.60
N LEU A 325 -9.80 -10.21 -13.35
CA LEU A 325 -9.48 -10.16 -14.77
C LEU A 325 -7.98 -10.29 -15.06
N LYS A 326 -7.11 -9.77 -14.18
CA LYS A 326 -5.67 -9.65 -14.45
C LYS A 326 -4.80 -10.56 -13.58
N ASN A 327 -5.28 -10.99 -12.43
CA ASN A 327 -4.52 -11.65 -11.36
C ASN A 327 -5.25 -12.87 -10.77
N ASN A 328 -4.53 -13.70 -10.00
CA ASN A 328 -5.08 -14.89 -9.33
C ASN A 328 -5.19 -14.73 -7.81
N SER A 329 -4.52 -13.72 -7.26
CA SER A 329 -4.58 -13.22 -5.89
C SER A 329 -5.99 -12.79 -5.57
N TYR A 330 -6.36 -12.85 -4.30
CA TYR A 330 -7.73 -12.67 -3.87
C TYR A 330 -7.80 -11.70 -2.69
N LEU A 331 -8.95 -11.04 -2.56
CA LEU A 331 -9.24 -10.20 -1.41
C LEU A 331 -9.50 -11.08 -0.20
N ARG A 332 -8.78 -10.84 0.90
CA ARG A 332 -8.88 -11.59 2.15
C ARG A 332 -9.67 -10.84 3.22
N GLY A 333 -9.78 -9.52 3.12
CA GLY A 333 -10.61 -8.74 4.04
C GLY A 333 -10.44 -7.23 3.86
N VAL A 334 -11.34 -6.51 4.52
CA VAL A 334 -11.32 -5.05 4.66
C VAL A 334 -11.32 -4.69 6.14
N TYR A 335 -10.45 -3.77 6.55
CA TYR A 335 -10.26 -3.40 7.95
C TYR A 335 -10.13 -1.89 8.09
N PHE A 336 -10.52 -1.38 9.25
CA PHE A 336 -10.51 0.04 9.58
C PHE A 336 -9.64 0.25 10.81
N VAL A 337 -8.66 1.13 10.72
CA VAL A 337 -7.63 1.33 11.76
C VAL A 337 -7.34 2.80 12.00
N SER A 338 -6.90 3.10 13.21
CA SER A 338 -6.30 4.39 13.56
C SER A 338 -4.98 4.13 14.26
N ALA A 339 -3.87 4.47 13.61
CA ALA A 339 -2.55 4.22 14.16
C ALA A 339 -2.07 5.37 15.06
N TYR A 340 -2.34 6.60 14.65
CA TYR A 340 -1.84 7.78 15.35
C TYR A 340 -2.77 8.96 15.13
N GLN A 341 -3.13 9.61 16.22
CA GLN A 341 -4.08 10.72 16.26
C GLN A 341 -3.34 12.03 16.08
N GLU A 342 -3.13 12.41 14.83
CA GLU A 342 -2.63 13.73 14.45
C GLU A 342 -3.62 14.37 13.50
N ASN A 343 -3.75 15.70 13.59
CA ASN A 343 -4.68 16.55 12.84
C ASN A 343 -6.08 16.67 13.46
N ILE A 344 -6.84 17.62 12.92
CA ILE A 344 -8.15 18.02 13.43
C ILE A 344 -9.22 17.12 12.80
N PRO A 345 -10.01 16.38 13.61
CA PRO A 345 -11.12 15.59 13.11
C PRO A 345 -12.12 16.44 12.32
N ARG A 346 -12.70 15.84 11.29
CA ARG A 346 -13.67 16.47 10.38
C ARG A 346 -14.98 15.72 10.38
N ASN A 347 -16.07 16.47 10.21
CA ASN A 347 -17.39 15.91 10.05
C ASN A 347 -17.79 15.94 8.57
N PHE A 348 -17.57 14.83 7.89
CA PHE A 348 -17.81 14.71 6.45
C PHE A 348 -19.30 14.85 6.11
N LEU A 349 -20.19 14.48 7.03
CA LEU A 349 -21.63 14.59 6.83
C LEU A 349 -22.09 16.05 6.91
N LEU A 350 -21.63 16.79 7.92
CA LEU A 350 -21.90 18.22 8.02
C LEU A 350 -21.27 19.00 6.87
N ASP A 351 -20.04 18.64 6.46
CA ASP A 351 -19.38 19.26 5.31
C ASP A 351 -20.19 19.08 4.02
N ALA A 352 -20.70 17.88 3.76
CA ALA A 352 -21.54 17.59 2.60
C ALA A 352 -22.87 18.37 2.62
N ILE A 353 -23.49 18.53 3.80
CA ILE A 353 -24.69 19.35 3.98
C ILE A 353 -24.36 20.83 3.73
N CYS A 354 -23.27 21.34 4.31
CA CYS A 354 -22.83 22.72 4.11
C CYS A 354 -22.56 23.03 2.63
N GLU A 355 -21.93 22.10 1.89
CA GLU A 355 -21.70 22.25 0.45
C GLU A 355 -23.00 22.23 -0.35
N LYS A 356 -23.92 21.30 -0.05
CA LYS A 356 -25.20 21.21 -0.74
C LYS A 356 -26.09 22.45 -0.56
N TYR A 357 -26.05 23.05 0.63
CA TYR A 357 -26.88 24.20 1.00
C TYR A 357 -26.11 25.53 1.03
N ASN A 358 -24.88 25.58 0.51
CA ASN A 358 -24.01 26.78 0.52
C ASN A 358 -23.88 27.46 1.90
N CYS A 359 -23.84 26.67 2.97
CA CYS A 359 -23.66 27.16 4.33
C CYS A 359 -22.18 27.26 4.70
N LYS A 360 -21.83 28.20 5.58
CA LYS A 360 -20.46 28.29 6.12
C LYS A 360 -20.13 27.02 6.90
N LYS A 361 -18.98 26.40 6.58
CA LYS A 361 -18.45 25.25 7.33
C LYS A 361 -18.13 25.68 8.75
N VAL A 362 -18.57 24.89 9.73
CA VAL A 362 -18.24 25.11 11.13
C VAL A 362 -16.78 24.73 11.33
N LEU A 363 -15.97 25.65 11.84
CA LEU A 363 -14.57 25.36 12.15
C LEU A 363 -14.52 24.42 13.36
N SER A 364 -14.00 23.21 13.16
CA SER A 364 -13.73 22.27 14.26
C SER A 364 -12.79 22.94 15.28
N LYS A 365 -13.17 22.94 16.56
CA LYS A 365 -12.31 23.42 17.63
C LYS A 365 -11.08 22.49 17.74
N SER A 366 -9.89 23.06 17.63
CA SER A 366 -8.65 22.31 17.81
C SER A 366 -8.44 22.01 19.29
N ASN A 367 -8.82 20.81 19.73
CA ASN A 367 -8.18 20.24 20.91
C ASN A 367 -6.94 19.53 20.41
N ILE A 368 -5.75 20.06 20.71
CA ILE A 368 -4.48 19.40 20.41
C ILE A 368 -4.40 18.19 21.34
N ILE A 369 -4.96 17.07 20.89
CA ILE A 369 -4.98 15.82 21.62
C ILE A 369 -3.74 15.04 21.17
N HIS A 370 -2.66 15.10 21.95
CA HIS A 370 -1.53 14.19 21.78
C HIS A 370 -1.81 12.85 22.48
N ASN A 371 -2.85 12.13 22.05
CA ASN A 371 -3.09 10.79 22.56
C ASN A 371 -2.43 9.78 21.61
N LYS A 372 -1.39 9.10 22.09
CA LYS A 372 -0.58 8.14 21.31
C LYS A 372 -1.24 6.76 21.19
N GLN A 373 -2.55 6.66 21.38
CA GLN A 373 -3.21 5.36 21.42
C GLN A 373 -3.51 4.87 20.02
N SER A 374 -2.98 3.69 19.69
CA SER A 374 -3.34 2.97 18.48
C SER A 374 -4.65 2.20 18.68
N TYR A 375 -5.44 2.08 17.62
CA TYR A 375 -6.70 1.35 17.58
C TYR A 375 -6.64 0.32 16.45
N PHE A 376 -6.91 -0.94 16.81
CA PHE A 376 -7.14 -2.08 15.92
C PHE A 376 -5.92 -2.57 15.13
N VAL A 377 -4.81 -1.83 15.14
CA VAL A 377 -3.61 -2.16 14.36
C VAL A 377 -2.94 -3.44 14.87
N LYS A 378 -2.73 -3.55 16.19
CA LYS A 378 -2.00 -4.66 16.80
C LYS A 378 -2.66 -6.01 16.52
N SER A 379 -3.95 -6.13 16.82
CA SER A 379 -4.69 -7.37 16.62
C SER A 379 -4.85 -7.72 15.15
N LEU A 380 -5.05 -6.72 14.27
CA LEU A 380 -5.09 -6.96 12.84
C LEU A 380 -3.81 -7.64 12.35
N LEU A 381 -2.65 -7.16 12.81
CA LEU A 381 -1.36 -7.73 12.43
C LEU A 381 -1.10 -9.08 13.11
N GLU A 382 -1.18 -9.13 14.44
CA GLU A 382 -0.76 -10.29 15.22
C GLU A 382 -1.76 -11.45 15.20
N ASP A 383 -3.06 -11.16 15.22
CA ASP A 383 -4.11 -12.19 15.39
C ASP A 383 -4.69 -12.66 14.06
N LEU A 384 -4.43 -11.94 12.96
CA LEU A 384 -4.99 -12.26 11.64
C LEU A 384 -3.93 -12.32 10.53
N ILE A 385 -3.23 -11.21 10.27
CA ILE A 385 -2.35 -11.15 9.08
C ILE A 385 -1.13 -12.06 9.23
N PHE A 386 -0.50 -12.09 10.41
CA PHE A 386 0.65 -12.97 10.65
C PHE A 386 0.24 -14.44 10.84
N THR A 387 -0.99 -14.72 11.28
CA THR A 387 -1.49 -16.10 11.40
C THR A 387 -1.88 -16.70 10.05
N ASP A 388 -2.28 -15.87 9.08
CA ASP A 388 -2.67 -16.26 7.73
C ASP A 388 -1.49 -16.73 6.82
N TYR A 389 -0.30 -16.97 7.38
CA TYR A 389 0.92 -17.28 6.61
C TYR A 389 0.80 -18.53 5.71
N SER A 390 -0.10 -19.46 6.03
CA SER A 390 -0.37 -20.67 5.24
C SER A 390 -1.23 -20.43 4.00
N LEU A 391 -1.85 -19.26 3.87
CA LEU A 391 -2.79 -18.95 2.78
C LEU A 391 -2.11 -18.58 1.46
N SER A 392 -0.82 -18.27 1.48
CA SER A 392 -0.05 -18.02 0.27
C SER A 392 0.33 -19.34 -0.41
N THR A 393 -0.27 -19.63 -1.55
CA THR A 393 0.00 -20.86 -2.31
C THR A 393 0.89 -20.58 -3.53
N MET A 394 1.85 -21.48 -3.79
CA MET A 394 2.56 -21.48 -5.07
C MET A 394 1.59 -21.77 -6.21
N LYS A 395 1.77 -21.09 -7.34
CA LYS A 395 0.99 -21.37 -8.54
C LYS A 395 1.37 -22.76 -9.06
N SER A 396 0.49 -23.75 -8.92
CA SER A 396 0.66 -25.03 -9.58
C SER A 396 0.43 -24.81 -11.08
N TYR A 397 1.48 -24.85 -11.89
CA TYR A 397 1.31 -24.97 -13.33
C TYR A 397 0.68 -26.34 -13.59
N SER A 398 -0.64 -26.39 -13.82
CA SER A 398 -1.19 -27.49 -14.61
C SER A 398 -0.53 -27.37 -15.99
N LYS A 399 0.39 -28.28 -16.32
CA LYS A 399 0.84 -28.47 -17.70
C LYS A 399 -0.43 -28.68 -18.53
N LYS A 400 -0.74 -27.73 -19.41
CA LYS A 400 -1.58 -27.98 -20.58
C LYS A 400 -0.68 -28.45 -21.69
#